data_AF-A0A812ZHN1-F1
#
_entry.id   AF-A0A812ZHN1-F1
#
_cell.length_a   1.000
_cell.length_b   1.000
_cell.length_c   1.000
_cell.angle_alpha   90.00
_cell.angle_beta   90.00
_cell.angle_gamma   90.00
#
_symmetry.space_group_name_H-M   'P 1'
#
loop_
_entity.id
_entity.type
_entity.pdbx_description
1 polymer ?
#
loop_
_entity_poly.entity_id
_entity_poly.type
_entity_poly.pdbx_seq_one_letter_code
_entity_poly.pdbx_strand_id
1 'polypeptide(L)'
;MLRVQSISGEEIAALPAEGFRNVLELKRHLRKLHGFAVCLQQLVCDGKCLPDEEPIVPEDLQLVVASVISQEQHDDAGMELLSATGENDLKAVRLLLQAGADESYYRNPRRMLGIDADHTTSLMMAAAEGHAEILRLLLDAGAKKDLKDFRGRTALHMAVFEGHTETVRLLVDAGADKDLRDDCGRTALILAARMARTEILSLLVNAGAEKNFRDSSGMTALMYAAAARAENDVEACHHAAPAVYFETVRLLVEAGVDDNMRDNNGMTALMHAARSGRTDIFSCLCSGSTAC
;
A
#
# COMPACT_ATOMS: atom_id res chain seq x y z
N MET A 1 17.68 -38.94 1.06
CA MET A 1 17.89 -37.58 1.60
C MET A 1 18.37 -36.74 0.45
N LEU A 2 17.67 -35.66 0.15
CA LEU A 2 18.11 -34.64 -0.80
C LEU A 2 19.20 -33.81 -0.13
N ARG A 3 20.34 -33.66 -0.80
CA ARG A 3 21.39 -32.75 -0.37
C ARG A 3 21.36 -31.55 -1.30
N VAL A 4 21.22 -30.36 -0.72
CA VAL A 4 21.33 -29.10 -1.45
C VAL A 4 22.65 -28.47 -1.05
N GLN A 5 23.55 -28.30 -2.00
CA GLN A 5 24.87 -27.70 -1.82
C GLN A 5 24.97 -26.36 -2.54
N SER A 6 25.78 -25.43 -2.06
CA SER A 6 26.12 -24.23 -2.83
C SER A 6 27.03 -24.59 -4.02
N ILE A 7 27.25 -23.63 -4.92
CA ILE A 7 28.26 -23.78 -5.99
C ILE A 7 29.68 -24.01 -5.46
N SER A 8 29.96 -23.63 -4.22
CA SER A 8 31.25 -23.85 -3.57
C SER A 8 31.35 -25.23 -2.88
N GLY A 9 30.30 -26.06 -2.99
CA GLY A 9 30.23 -27.40 -2.40
C GLY A 9 29.87 -27.41 -0.90
N GLU A 10 29.43 -26.27 -0.34
CA GLU A 10 28.98 -26.19 1.05
C GLU A 10 27.56 -26.76 1.17
N GLU A 11 27.31 -27.68 2.10
CA GLU A 11 25.97 -28.26 2.31
C GLU A 11 25.04 -27.20 2.94
N ILE A 12 24.06 -26.73 2.18
CA ILE A 12 23.08 -25.71 2.59
C ILE A 12 21.94 -26.35 3.37
N ALA A 13 21.47 -27.52 2.92
CA ALA A 13 20.38 -28.24 3.55
C ALA A 13 20.41 -29.74 3.24
N ALA A 14 20.01 -30.56 4.21
CA ALA A 14 19.73 -31.98 4.04
C ALA A 14 18.26 -32.26 4.37
N LEU A 15 17.48 -32.68 3.38
CA LEU A 15 16.03 -32.78 3.49
C LEU A 15 15.53 -34.19 3.11
N PRO A 16 14.41 -34.67 3.69
CA PRO A 16 13.78 -35.91 3.24
C PRO A 16 13.23 -35.75 1.81
N ALA A 17 13.48 -36.74 0.95
CA ALA A 17 13.06 -36.67 -0.46
C ALA A 17 11.54 -36.78 -0.65
N GLU A 18 10.84 -37.40 0.31
CA GLU A 18 9.41 -37.72 0.23
C GLU A 18 8.49 -36.51 0.49
N GLY A 19 9.05 -35.31 0.71
CA GLY A 19 8.31 -34.11 1.12
C GLY A 19 8.03 -33.07 0.04
N PHE A 20 8.60 -33.20 -1.16
CA PHE A 20 8.51 -32.17 -2.21
C PHE A 20 8.13 -32.77 -3.56
N ARG A 21 7.08 -32.26 -4.18
CA ARG A 21 6.56 -32.78 -5.45
C ARG A 21 7.34 -32.30 -6.68
N ASN A 22 7.83 -31.06 -6.64
CA ASN A 22 8.57 -30.44 -7.73
C ASN A 22 9.60 -29.43 -7.21
N VAL A 23 10.48 -28.98 -8.11
CA VAL A 23 11.55 -28.01 -7.84
C VAL A 23 11.02 -26.74 -7.19
N LEU A 24 9.85 -26.23 -7.61
CA LEU A 24 9.25 -25.04 -7.03
C LEU A 24 8.92 -25.18 -5.53
N GLU A 25 8.36 -26.33 -5.12
CA GLU A 25 8.10 -26.59 -3.70
C GLU A 25 9.39 -26.62 -2.88
N LEU A 26 10.45 -27.20 -3.42
CA LEU A 26 11.77 -27.18 -2.79
C LEU A 26 12.35 -25.77 -2.71
N LYS A 27 12.29 -24.97 -3.78
CA LYS A 27 12.75 -23.58 -3.77
C LYS A 27 12.00 -22.73 -2.74
N ARG A 28 10.69 -22.93 -2.59
CA ARG A 28 9.88 -22.28 -1.54
C ARG A 28 10.31 -22.70 -0.14
N HIS A 29 10.63 -23.99 0.05
CA HIS A 29 11.14 -24.48 1.33
C HIS A 29 12.53 -23.91 1.64
N LEU A 30 13.41 -23.92 0.65
CA LEU A 30 14.74 -23.32 0.69
C LEU A 30 14.67 -21.81 1.00
N ARG A 31 13.73 -21.06 0.39
CA ARG A 31 13.44 -19.67 0.76
C ARG A 31 13.16 -19.53 2.25
N LYS A 32 12.33 -20.40 2.84
CA LYS A 32 12.06 -20.37 4.29
C LYS A 32 13.29 -20.66 5.15
N LEU A 33 14.22 -21.48 4.65
CA LEU A 33 15.44 -21.86 5.39
C LEU A 33 16.51 -20.76 5.36
N HIS A 34 16.84 -20.22 4.18
CA HIS A 34 17.96 -19.30 4.03
C HIS A 34 17.56 -17.87 3.63
N GLY A 35 16.31 -17.65 3.21
CA GLY A 35 15.76 -16.33 2.88
C GLY A 35 16.12 -15.79 1.50
N PHE A 36 16.63 -16.63 0.58
CA PHE A 36 16.82 -16.18 -0.81
C PHE A 36 15.49 -16.31 -1.54
N ALA A 37 15.11 -15.27 -2.28
CA ALA A 37 13.91 -15.30 -3.12
C ALA A 37 13.98 -16.44 -4.14
N VAL A 38 12.84 -17.07 -4.42
CA VAL A 38 12.68 -18.21 -5.34
C VAL A 38 13.21 -17.89 -6.73
N CYS A 39 12.96 -16.69 -7.25
CA CYS A 39 13.46 -16.25 -8.56
C CYS A 39 15.00 -16.12 -8.62
N LEU A 40 15.66 -15.94 -7.48
CA LEU A 40 17.13 -15.91 -7.38
C LEU A 40 17.73 -17.30 -7.21
N GLN A 41 16.91 -18.31 -6.92
CA GLN A 41 17.35 -19.69 -6.74
C GLN A 41 17.34 -20.43 -8.07
N GLN A 42 18.49 -20.97 -8.45
CA GLN A 42 18.62 -21.88 -9.58
C GLN A 42 19.16 -23.22 -9.08
N LEU A 43 18.32 -24.24 -9.15
CA LEU A 43 18.71 -25.60 -8.79
C LEU A 43 19.29 -26.29 -10.02
N VAL A 44 20.45 -26.92 -9.82
CA VAL A 44 21.23 -27.56 -10.85
C VAL A 44 21.46 -29.02 -10.45
N CYS A 45 21.18 -29.95 -11.37
CA CYS A 45 21.57 -31.35 -11.26
C CYS A 45 22.46 -31.72 -12.44
N ASP A 46 23.60 -32.35 -12.20
CA ASP A 46 24.58 -32.74 -13.23
C ASP A 46 24.93 -31.62 -14.24
N GLY A 47 25.05 -30.38 -13.72
CA GLY A 47 25.36 -29.20 -14.54
C GLY A 47 24.20 -28.66 -15.38
N LYS A 48 22.97 -29.20 -15.24
CA LYS A 48 21.76 -28.72 -15.92
C LYS A 48 20.82 -28.04 -14.94
N CYS A 49 20.31 -26.88 -15.34
CA CYS A 49 19.30 -26.16 -14.56
C CYS A 49 17.95 -26.88 -14.63
N LEU A 50 17.35 -27.14 -13.48
CA LEU A 50 16.06 -27.80 -13.38
C LEU A 50 14.92 -26.78 -13.49
N PRO A 51 13.91 -27.02 -14.35
CA PRO A 51 12.73 -26.19 -14.40
C PRO A 51 11.84 -26.39 -13.17
N ASP A 52 11.02 -25.40 -12.84
CA ASP A 52 10.23 -25.36 -11.60
C ASP A 52 9.22 -26.50 -11.44
N GLU A 53 8.71 -27.03 -12.56
CA GLU A 53 7.74 -28.14 -12.60
C GLU A 53 8.41 -29.52 -12.62
N GLU A 54 9.74 -29.60 -12.71
CA GLU A 54 10.45 -30.88 -12.74
C GLU A 54 10.26 -31.61 -11.40
N PRO A 55 9.91 -32.91 -11.42
CA PRO A 55 9.83 -33.70 -10.20
C PRO A 55 11.22 -33.83 -9.57
N ILE A 56 11.26 -33.81 -8.23
CA ILE A 56 12.53 -33.92 -7.53
C ILE A 56 12.96 -35.38 -7.46
N VAL A 57 14.10 -35.67 -8.08
CA VAL A 57 14.79 -36.94 -7.96
C VAL A 57 15.84 -36.87 -6.83
N PRO A 58 16.01 -37.94 -6.04
CA PRO A 58 16.97 -38.00 -4.93
C PRO A 58 18.42 -38.09 -5.43
N GLU A 59 18.91 -36.98 -5.99
CA GLU A 59 20.27 -36.76 -6.48
C GLU A 59 20.91 -35.57 -5.74
N ASP A 60 22.22 -35.39 -5.89
CA ASP A 60 22.95 -34.27 -5.29
C ASP A 60 22.63 -32.97 -6.05
N LEU A 61 21.83 -32.09 -5.43
CA LEU A 61 21.39 -30.83 -6.02
C LEU A 61 22.34 -29.70 -5.62
N GLN A 62 22.71 -28.86 -6.59
CA GLN A 62 23.44 -27.62 -6.35
C GLN A 62 22.50 -26.42 -6.46
N LEU A 63 22.55 -25.53 -5.47
CA LEU A 63 21.88 -24.23 -5.46
C LEU A 63 22.86 -23.15 -5.92
N VAL A 64 22.53 -22.55 -7.05
CA VAL A 64 23.12 -21.31 -7.54
C VAL A 64 22.20 -20.16 -7.13
N VAL A 65 22.76 -19.14 -6.50
CA VAL A 65 22.02 -17.88 -6.24
C VAL A 65 22.47 -16.85 -7.28
N ALA A 66 21.55 -16.42 -8.13
CA ALA A 66 21.81 -15.39 -9.12
C ALA A 66 21.84 -14.01 -8.44
N SER A 67 22.89 -13.22 -8.69
CA SER A 67 22.98 -11.83 -8.22
C SER A 67 22.35 -10.82 -9.18
N VAL A 68 22.06 -11.24 -10.42
CA VAL A 68 21.43 -10.43 -11.46
C VAL A 68 20.39 -11.31 -12.15
N ILE A 69 19.15 -10.84 -12.18
CA ILE A 69 18.04 -11.55 -12.84
C ILE A 69 18.06 -11.34 -14.36
N SER A 70 17.62 -12.35 -15.11
CA SER A 70 17.43 -12.24 -16.57
C SER A 70 16.14 -11.51 -16.95
N GLN A 71 15.99 -11.11 -18.21
CA GLN A 71 14.74 -10.52 -18.75
C GLN A 71 13.49 -11.35 -18.46
N GLU A 72 13.59 -12.68 -18.55
CA GLU A 72 12.46 -13.57 -18.23
C GLU A 72 12.14 -13.59 -16.74
N GLN A 73 13.16 -13.48 -15.88
CA GLN A 73 13.01 -13.46 -14.42
C GLN A 73 12.58 -12.11 -13.86
N HIS A 74 12.64 -11.01 -14.62
CA HIS A 74 12.20 -9.69 -14.14
C HIS A 74 10.72 -9.66 -13.75
N ASP A 75 9.85 -10.32 -14.51
CA ASP A 75 8.42 -10.41 -14.19
C ASP A 75 8.19 -11.23 -12.91
N ASP A 76 8.88 -12.37 -12.78
CA ASP A 76 8.78 -13.25 -11.62
C ASP A 76 9.32 -12.60 -10.35
N ALA A 77 10.44 -11.87 -10.48
CA ALA A 77 11.03 -11.09 -9.40
C ALA A 77 10.12 -9.95 -8.95
N GLY A 78 9.42 -9.29 -9.88
CA GLY A 78 8.41 -8.27 -9.56
C GLY A 78 7.22 -8.85 -8.78
N MET A 79 6.72 -10.01 -9.18
CA MET A 79 5.66 -10.72 -8.46
C MET A 79 6.12 -11.19 -7.07
N GLU A 80 7.33 -11.73 -6.96
CA GLU A 80 7.89 -12.15 -5.68
C GLU A 80 8.17 -10.96 -4.76
N LEU A 81 8.58 -9.81 -5.32
CA LEU A 81 8.74 -8.55 -4.58
C LEU A 81 7.42 -8.08 -3.99
N LEU A 82 6.33 -8.14 -4.78
CA LEU A 82 4.98 -7.81 -4.31
C LEU A 82 4.54 -8.75 -3.19
N SER A 83 4.76 -10.05 -3.34
CA SER A 83 4.42 -11.06 -2.31
C SER A 83 5.22 -10.86 -1.02
N ALA A 84 6.55 -10.71 -1.13
CA ALA A 84 7.42 -10.47 0.01
C ALA A 84 7.08 -9.16 0.72
N THR A 85 6.63 -8.15 -0.03
CA THR A 85 6.12 -6.91 0.53
C THR A 85 4.86 -7.15 1.36
N GLY A 86 3.84 -7.85 0.83
CA GLY A 86 2.64 -8.15 1.61
C GLY A 86 2.87 -9.07 2.82
N GLU A 87 3.93 -9.89 2.80
CA GLU A 87 4.34 -10.76 3.91
C GLU A 87 5.20 -10.05 4.97
N ASN A 88 5.53 -8.77 4.78
CA ASN A 88 6.51 -8.02 5.56
C ASN A 88 7.92 -8.66 5.60
N ASP A 89 8.33 -9.37 4.55
CA ASP A 89 9.63 -10.04 4.46
C ASP A 89 10.72 -9.05 3.99
N LEU A 90 11.17 -8.21 4.92
CA LEU A 90 12.18 -7.17 4.67
C LEU A 90 13.47 -7.72 4.03
N LYS A 91 13.87 -8.95 4.39
CA LYS A 91 15.08 -9.58 3.87
C LYS A 91 14.90 -9.96 2.40
N ALA A 92 13.79 -10.60 2.05
CA ALA A 92 13.51 -10.94 0.67
C ALA A 92 13.35 -9.69 -0.20
N VAL A 93 12.63 -8.66 0.28
CA VAL A 93 12.50 -7.38 -0.42
C VAL A 93 13.88 -6.78 -0.74
N ARG A 94 14.78 -6.70 0.25
CA ARG A 94 16.13 -6.16 0.05
C ARG A 94 16.91 -6.94 -1.00
N LEU A 95 16.88 -8.28 -0.93
CA LEU A 95 17.59 -9.14 -1.87
C LEU A 95 17.06 -9.00 -3.30
N LEU A 96 15.73 -8.92 -3.47
CA LEU A 96 15.07 -8.75 -4.75
C LEU A 96 15.45 -7.41 -5.40
N LEU A 97 15.41 -6.31 -4.64
CA LEU A 97 15.83 -5.00 -5.12
C LEU A 97 17.32 -4.98 -5.51
N GLN A 98 18.19 -5.59 -4.69
CA GLN A 98 19.62 -5.72 -5.00
C GLN A 98 19.89 -6.54 -6.26
N ALA A 99 19.04 -7.51 -6.55
CA ALA A 99 19.13 -8.35 -7.75
C ALA A 99 18.55 -7.70 -9.02
N GLY A 100 17.96 -6.50 -8.90
CA GLY A 100 17.40 -5.74 -10.02
C GLY A 100 15.92 -5.99 -10.29
N ALA A 101 15.16 -6.48 -9.30
CA ALA A 101 13.70 -6.50 -9.40
C ALA A 101 13.17 -5.08 -9.59
N ASP A 102 12.25 -4.87 -10.54
CA ASP A 102 11.65 -3.57 -10.79
C ASP A 102 10.81 -3.15 -9.57
N GLU A 103 11.26 -2.13 -8.86
CA GLU A 103 10.62 -1.57 -7.67
C GLU A 103 9.27 -0.91 -7.97
N SER A 104 9.06 -0.52 -9.23
CA SER A 104 7.81 0.03 -9.75
C SER A 104 6.98 -1.01 -10.53
N TYR A 105 7.35 -2.30 -10.42
CA TYR A 105 6.62 -3.39 -11.05
C TYR A 105 5.15 -3.31 -10.68
N TYR A 106 4.30 -3.49 -11.69
CA TYR A 106 2.86 -3.51 -11.52
C TYR A 106 2.32 -4.85 -12.01
N ARG A 107 1.41 -5.43 -11.21
CA ARG A 107 0.76 -6.69 -11.54
C ARG A 107 -0.18 -6.50 -12.73
N ASN A 108 0.16 -7.07 -13.89
CA ASN A 108 -0.71 -7.00 -15.08
C ASN A 108 -1.86 -8.03 -14.99
N PRO A 109 -3.13 -7.61 -15.00
CA PRO A 109 -4.28 -8.50 -14.86
C PRO A 109 -4.42 -9.53 -16.00
N ARG A 110 -3.78 -9.33 -17.17
CA ARG A 110 -3.92 -10.23 -18.32
C ARG A 110 -3.31 -11.63 -18.13
N ARG A 111 -2.48 -11.85 -17.10
CA ARG A 111 -1.83 -13.15 -16.84
C ARG A 111 -2.61 -14.09 -15.91
N MET A 112 -3.74 -13.68 -15.34
CA MET A 112 -4.52 -14.53 -14.43
C MET A 112 -6.02 -14.37 -14.69
N LEU A 113 -6.64 -15.38 -15.31
CA LEU A 113 -8.09 -15.48 -15.46
C LEU A 113 -8.69 -15.83 -14.08
N GLY A 114 -9.20 -14.85 -13.33
CA GLY A 114 -10.25 -15.13 -12.34
C GLY A 114 -10.15 -14.58 -10.92
N ILE A 115 -9.28 -13.61 -10.61
CA ILE A 115 -9.37 -12.88 -9.33
C ILE A 115 -9.03 -11.41 -9.62
N ASP A 116 -9.78 -10.47 -9.05
CA ASP A 116 -9.64 -9.02 -9.20
C ASP A 116 -8.19 -8.57 -8.98
N ALA A 117 -7.40 -8.57 -10.05
CA ALA A 117 -6.01 -8.15 -10.03
C ALA A 117 -6.00 -6.62 -10.10
N ASP A 118 -6.18 -6.03 -8.93
CA ASP A 118 -5.92 -4.62 -8.67
C ASP A 118 -4.52 -4.28 -9.23
N HIS A 119 -4.41 -3.16 -9.95
CA HIS A 119 -3.15 -2.65 -10.48
C HIS A 119 -2.27 -2.15 -9.32
N THR A 120 -1.76 -3.07 -8.52
CA THR A 120 -1.09 -2.80 -7.25
C THR A 120 0.42 -2.96 -7.42
N THR A 121 1.16 -1.94 -7.00
CA THR A 121 2.63 -1.98 -6.91
C THR A 121 3.06 -2.42 -5.51
N SER A 122 4.33 -2.82 -5.35
CA SER A 122 4.89 -3.12 -4.03
C SER A 122 4.79 -1.93 -3.08
N LEU A 123 4.97 -0.70 -3.58
CA LEU A 123 4.83 0.51 -2.76
C LEU A 123 3.38 0.72 -2.26
N MET A 124 2.38 0.45 -3.12
CA MET A 124 0.97 0.48 -2.73
C MET A 124 0.66 -0.58 -1.67
N MET A 125 1.14 -1.81 -1.84
CA MET A 125 0.98 -2.88 -0.86
C MET A 125 1.60 -2.52 0.49
N ALA A 126 2.85 -2.05 0.51
CA ALA A 126 3.51 -1.63 1.74
C ALA A 126 2.77 -0.47 2.44
N ALA A 127 2.21 0.45 1.66
CA ALA A 127 1.43 1.58 2.18
C ALA A 127 0.10 1.13 2.79
N ALA A 128 -0.60 0.19 2.14
CA ALA A 128 -1.86 -0.38 2.62
C ALA A 128 -1.69 -1.22 3.89
N GLU A 129 -0.59 -1.97 4.00
CA GLU A 129 -0.30 -2.83 5.16
C GLU A 129 0.50 -2.11 6.27
N GLY A 130 0.87 -0.84 6.07
CA GLY A 130 1.57 -0.04 7.08
C GLY A 130 3.04 -0.43 7.27
N HIS A 131 3.67 -1.13 6.33
CA HIS A 131 5.03 -1.63 6.44
C HIS A 131 6.07 -0.53 6.15
N ALA A 132 6.24 0.38 7.10
CA ALA A 132 7.07 1.59 6.96
C ALA A 132 8.53 1.32 6.56
N GLU A 133 9.16 0.27 7.08
CA GLU A 133 10.55 -0.07 6.73
C GLU A 133 10.70 -0.53 5.28
N ILE A 134 9.76 -1.37 4.80
CA ILE A 134 9.73 -1.82 3.40
C ILE A 134 9.40 -0.65 2.48
N LEU A 135 8.42 0.18 2.85
CA LEU A 135 8.05 1.38 2.12
C LEU A 135 9.27 2.29 1.91
N ARG A 136 10.07 2.52 2.97
CA ARG A 136 11.30 3.29 2.88
C ARG A 136 12.32 2.67 1.93
N LEU A 137 12.54 1.36 2.00
CA LEU A 137 13.45 0.67 1.07
C LEU A 137 13.01 0.81 -0.40
N LEU A 138 11.71 0.70 -0.67
CA LEU A 138 11.16 0.86 -2.02
C LEU A 138 11.35 2.30 -2.53
N LEU A 139 11.12 3.30 -1.67
CA LEU A 139 11.35 4.72 -2.01
C LEU A 139 12.85 5.00 -2.26
N ASP A 140 13.73 4.48 -1.41
CA ASP A 140 15.19 4.60 -1.57
C ASP A 140 15.68 3.92 -2.86
N ALA A 141 14.99 2.86 -3.31
CA ALA A 141 15.25 2.17 -4.56
C ALA A 141 14.69 2.89 -5.80
N GLY A 142 13.92 3.97 -5.65
CA GLY A 142 13.40 4.77 -6.76
C GLY A 142 11.97 4.45 -7.17
N ALA A 143 11.20 3.74 -6.34
CA ALA A 143 9.81 3.40 -6.65
C ALA A 143 8.96 4.63 -7.00
N LYS A 144 8.19 4.54 -8.09
CA LYS A 144 7.28 5.59 -8.55
C LYS A 144 6.10 5.72 -7.59
N LYS A 145 6.17 6.73 -6.73
CA LYS A 145 5.20 7.05 -5.66
C LYS A 145 3.79 7.43 -6.14
N ASP A 146 3.68 8.00 -7.34
CA ASP A 146 2.44 8.58 -7.87
C ASP A 146 1.73 7.70 -8.91
N LEU A 147 2.14 6.42 -9.02
CA LEU A 147 1.39 5.44 -9.81
C LEU A 147 -0.02 5.27 -9.23
N LYS A 148 -0.98 5.03 -10.12
CA LYS A 148 -2.38 4.85 -9.79
C LYS A 148 -2.82 3.42 -10.08
N ASP A 149 -3.62 2.86 -9.17
CA ASP A 149 -4.33 1.62 -9.41
C ASP A 149 -5.52 1.82 -10.36
N PHE A 150 -6.28 0.76 -10.62
CA PHE A 150 -7.47 0.76 -11.48
C PHE A 150 -8.63 1.62 -10.96
N ARG A 151 -8.55 2.12 -9.71
CA ARG A 151 -9.51 3.04 -9.09
C ARG A 151 -8.94 4.44 -8.94
N GLY A 152 -7.80 4.71 -9.59
CA GLY A 152 -7.10 5.98 -9.51
C GLY A 152 -6.36 6.22 -8.20
N ARG A 153 -6.27 5.23 -7.30
CA ARG A 153 -5.66 5.38 -5.96
C ARG A 153 -4.14 5.25 -6.06
N THR A 154 -3.44 6.09 -5.31
CA THR A 154 -1.98 6.01 -5.11
C THR A 154 -1.64 5.32 -3.80
N ALA A 155 -0.36 5.03 -3.55
CA ALA A 155 0.11 4.52 -2.26
C ALA A 155 -0.33 5.44 -1.09
N LEU A 156 -0.31 6.76 -1.29
CA LEU A 156 -0.76 7.72 -0.29
C LEU A 156 -2.26 7.57 0.03
N HIS A 157 -3.11 7.33 -0.98
CA HIS A 157 -4.54 7.09 -0.75
C HIS A 157 -4.76 5.84 0.12
N MET A 158 -4.00 4.77 -0.13
CA MET A 158 -4.10 3.53 0.63
C MET A 158 -3.65 3.72 2.09
N ALA A 159 -2.48 4.31 2.31
CA ALA A 159 -1.97 4.60 3.66
C ALA A 159 -2.94 5.46 4.48
N VAL A 160 -3.55 6.48 3.86
CA VAL A 160 -4.53 7.34 4.52
C VAL A 160 -5.82 6.59 4.87
N PHE A 161 -6.32 5.78 3.92
CA PHE A 161 -7.55 5.02 4.12
C PHE A 161 -7.43 4.03 5.29
N GLU A 162 -6.31 3.29 5.33
CA GLU A 162 -6.02 2.33 6.41
C GLU A 162 -5.56 3.01 7.72
N GLY A 163 -5.14 4.28 7.65
CA GLY A 163 -4.81 5.09 8.82
C GLY A 163 -3.39 4.90 9.32
N HIS A 164 -2.46 4.53 8.44
CA HIS A 164 -1.05 4.32 8.77
C HIS A 164 -0.28 5.65 8.75
N THR A 165 -0.29 6.39 9.86
CA THR A 165 0.33 7.73 9.94
C THR A 165 1.80 7.73 9.50
N GLU A 166 2.60 6.74 9.93
CA GLU A 166 4.03 6.73 9.61
C GLU A 166 4.29 6.50 8.11
N THR A 167 3.50 5.65 7.45
CA THR A 167 3.64 5.47 6.00
C THR A 167 3.18 6.70 5.23
N VAL A 168 2.15 7.41 5.71
CA VAL A 168 1.76 8.73 5.17
C VAL A 168 2.91 9.72 5.29
N ARG A 169 3.55 9.80 6.46
CA ARG A 169 4.69 10.70 6.70
C ARG A 169 5.82 10.43 5.71
N LEU A 170 6.24 9.17 5.58
CA LEU A 170 7.30 8.76 4.65
C LEU A 170 6.97 9.13 3.20
N LEU A 171 5.73 8.90 2.75
CA LEU A 171 5.31 9.24 1.38
C LEU A 171 5.33 10.76 1.14
N VAL A 172 4.83 11.53 2.09
CA VAL A 172 4.81 13.01 2.00
C VAL A 172 6.23 13.58 2.04
N ASP A 173 7.09 13.08 2.93
CA ASP A 173 8.50 13.49 3.02
C ASP A 173 9.29 13.11 1.77
N ALA A 174 8.96 11.98 1.15
CA ALA A 174 9.48 11.58 -0.17
C ALA A 174 8.87 12.39 -1.33
N GLY A 175 7.95 13.33 -1.05
CA GLY A 175 7.35 14.25 -2.01
C GLY A 175 6.27 13.64 -2.89
N ALA A 176 5.55 12.62 -2.41
CA ALA A 176 4.37 12.11 -3.10
C ALA A 176 3.34 13.23 -3.32
N ASP A 177 2.65 13.20 -4.47
CA ASP A 177 1.64 14.21 -4.77
C ASP A 177 0.36 13.95 -3.95
N LYS A 178 0.20 14.78 -2.92
CA LYS A 178 -0.91 14.78 -1.96
C LYS A 178 -2.25 15.21 -2.55
N ASP A 179 -2.23 15.85 -3.72
CA ASP A 179 -3.39 16.47 -4.36
C ASP A 179 -3.92 15.64 -5.53
N LEU A 180 -3.28 14.50 -5.84
CA LEU A 180 -3.82 13.51 -6.77
C LEU A 180 -5.19 13.03 -6.31
N ARG A 181 -6.06 12.84 -7.29
CA ARG A 181 -7.44 12.40 -7.10
C ARG A 181 -7.62 10.97 -7.57
N ASP A 182 -8.33 10.18 -6.79
CA ASP A 182 -8.85 8.88 -7.21
C ASP A 182 -10.01 9.03 -8.22
N ASP A 183 -10.56 7.92 -8.71
CA ASP A 183 -11.63 7.94 -9.73
C ASP A 183 -12.95 8.50 -9.19
N CYS A 184 -13.13 8.53 -7.86
CA CYS A 184 -14.23 9.24 -7.22
C CYS A 184 -13.92 10.73 -7.01
N GLY A 185 -12.76 11.21 -7.48
CA GLY A 185 -12.32 12.58 -7.31
C GLY A 185 -11.81 12.92 -5.92
N ARG A 186 -11.58 11.94 -5.04
CA ARG A 186 -11.16 12.15 -3.65
C ARG A 186 -9.65 12.30 -3.59
N THR A 187 -9.16 13.28 -2.83
CA THR A 187 -7.74 13.41 -2.46
C THR A 187 -7.44 12.70 -1.15
N ALA A 188 -6.16 12.59 -0.80
CA ALA A 188 -5.72 12.13 0.51
C ALA A 188 -6.39 12.92 1.67
N LEU A 189 -6.50 14.25 1.55
CA LEU A 189 -7.12 15.07 2.58
C LEU A 189 -8.62 14.77 2.77
N ILE A 190 -9.34 14.57 1.65
CA ILE A 190 -10.77 14.18 1.70
C ILE A 190 -10.93 12.82 2.38
N LEU A 191 -10.08 11.84 2.06
CA LEU A 191 -10.12 10.53 2.71
C LEU A 191 -9.82 10.62 4.21
N ALA A 192 -8.80 11.40 4.61
CA ALA A 192 -8.43 11.58 6.00
C ALA A 192 -9.57 12.20 6.84
N ALA A 193 -10.25 13.22 6.29
CA ALA A 193 -11.38 13.86 6.96
C ALA A 193 -12.60 12.93 7.05
N ARG A 194 -12.90 12.20 5.97
CA ARG A 194 -14.01 11.24 5.92
C ARG A 194 -13.83 10.09 6.92
N MET A 195 -12.59 9.67 7.18
CA MET A 195 -12.25 8.62 8.14
C MET A 195 -11.85 9.16 9.53
N ALA A 196 -11.99 10.47 9.75
CA ALA A 196 -11.59 11.18 10.97
C ALA A 196 -10.16 10.86 11.46
N ARG A 197 -9.20 10.74 10.55
CA ARG A 197 -7.79 10.49 10.86
C ARG A 197 -7.08 11.81 11.18
N THR A 198 -7.33 12.38 12.35
CA THR A 198 -6.88 13.74 12.74
C THR A 198 -5.38 13.98 12.64
N GLU A 199 -4.56 12.99 13.01
CA GLU A 199 -3.10 13.08 12.91
C GLU A 199 -2.63 13.16 11.45
N ILE A 200 -3.16 12.27 10.60
CA ILE A 200 -2.90 12.25 9.15
C ILE A 200 -3.41 13.54 8.50
N LEU A 201 -4.60 14.00 8.89
CA LEU A 201 -5.18 15.25 8.41
C LEU A 201 -4.25 16.44 8.71
N SER A 202 -3.76 16.53 9.95
CA SER A 202 -2.83 17.58 10.38
C SER A 202 -1.53 17.52 9.58
N LEU A 203 -1.00 16.31 9.35
CA LEU A 203 0.18 16.09 8.53
C LEU A 203 -0.03 16.63 7.10
N LEU A 204 -1.12 16.26 6.45
CA LEU A 204 -1.43 16.69 5.08
C LEU A 204 -1.65 18.21 4.98
N VAL A 205 -2.36 18.80 5.95
CA VAL A 205 -2.55 20.27 6.03
C VAL A 205 -1.22 20.98 6.19
N ASN A 206 -0.36 20.51 7.10
CA ASN A 206 0.96 21.10 7.34
C ASN A 206 1.92 20.92 6.15
N ALA A 207 1.74 19.85 5.38
CA ALA A 207 2.44 19.63 4.11
C ALA A 207 1.89 20.48 2.95
N GLY A 208 0.85 21.29 3.19
CA GLY A 208 0.27 22.21 2.23
C GLY A 208 -0.69 21.56 1.23
N ALA A 209 -1.41 20.50 1.62
CA ALA A 209 -2.44 19.90 0.76
C ALA A 209 -3.52 20.94 0.40
N GLU A 210 -4.03 20.89 -0.82
CA GLU A 210 -5.13 21.74 -1.24
C GLU A 210 -6.41 21.35 -0.47
N LYS A 211 -6.94 22.34 0.25
CA LYS A 211 -7.96 22.17 1.28
C LYS A 211 -9.38 22.14 0.71
N ASN A 212 -9.57 22.77 -0.44
CA ASN A 212 -10.88 23.07 -1.02
C ASN A 212 -11.22 22.20 -2.23
N PHE A 213 -10.49 21.08 -2.45
CA PHE A 213 -10.87 20.14 -3.48
C PHE A 213 -12.25 19.52 -3.21
N ARG A 214 -12.94 19.23 -4.32
CA ARG A 214 -14.24 18.60 -4.35
C ARG A 214 -14.14 17.24 -5.03
N ASP A 215 -14.80 16.25 -4.47
CA ASP A 215 -14.93 14.94 -5.10
C ASP A 215 -15.99 14.95 -6.23
N SER A 216 -16.32 13.79 -6.79
CA SER A 216 -17.34 13.65 -7.85
C SER A 216 -18.75 14.03 -7.39
N SER A 217 -19.05 13.94 -6.10
CA SER A 217 -20.30 14.39 -5.48
C SER A 217 -20.28 15.88 -5.13
N GLY A 218 -19.16 16.57 -5.41
CA GLY A 218 -18.96 17.95 -5.04
C GLY A 218 -18.60 18.16 -3.57
N MET A 219 -18.37 17.09 -2.81
CA MET A 219 -18.10 17.12 -1.37
C MET A 219 -16.64 17.51 -1.10
N THR A 220 -16.43 18.38 -0.11
CA THR A 220 -15.10 18.73 0.43
C THR A 220 -14.76 17.89 1.66
N ALA A 221 -13.49 17.95 2.10
CA ALA A 221 -13.05 17.33 3.36
C ALA A 221 -13.91 17.78 4.56
N LEU A 222 -14.20 19.09 4.65
CA LEU A 222 -15.00 19.66 5.73
C LEU A 222 -16.45 19.17 5.71
N MET A 223 -17.07 19.05 4.52
CA MET A 223 -18.44 18.53 4.41
C MET A 223 -18.54 17.08 4.87
N TYR A 224 -17.56 16.24 4.52
CA TYR A 224 -17.51 14.85 5.00
C TYR A 224 -17.41 14.77 6.53
N ALA A 225 -16.50 15.56 7.13
CA ALA A 225 -16.35 15.59 8.58
C ALA A 225 -17.62 16.10 9.29
N ALA A 226 -18.33 17.06 8.69
CA ALA A 226 -19.56 17.62 9.23
C ALA A 226 -20.80 16.71 9.05
N ALA A 227 -20.83 15.90 8.00
CA ALA A 227 -21.94 14.98 7.71
C ALA A 227 -21.92 13.72 8.59
N ALA A 228 -20.79 13.41 9.24
CA ALA A 228 -20.59 12.19 10.02
C ALA A 228 -21.68 12.01 11.10
N ARG A 229 -22.47 10.95 10.94
CA ARG A 229 -23.54 10.61 11.89
C ARG A 229 -22.95 9.79 13.03
N ALA A 230 -23.52 9.93 14.23
CA ALA A 230 -23.08 9.17 15.39
C ALA A 230 -23.40 7.66 15.29
N GLU A 231 -24.28 7.23 14.36
CA GLU A 231 -24.89 5.90 14.49
C GLU A 231 -24.96 4.99 13.26
N ASN A 232 -24.73 5.37 11.99
CA ASN A 232 -25.03 4.44 10.87
C ASN A 232 -24.32 4.70 9.52
N ASP A 233 -22.98 4.79 9.47
CA ASP A 233 -22.27 4.74 8.18
C ASP A 233 -21.70 3.33 7.95
N VAL A 234 -22.50 2.49 7.31
CA VAL A 234 -22.19 1.09 6.93
C VAL A 234 -21.02 0.94 5.94
N GLU A 235 -20.45 2.03 5.42
CA GLU A 235 -19.34 2.01 4.47
C GLU A 235 -17.97 2.40 5.08
N ALA A 236 -17.91 2.77 6.37
CA ALA A 236 -16.65 3.06 7.05
C ALA A 236 -16.24 1.86 7.92
N CYS A 237 -15.27 1.05 7.46
CA CYS A 237 -14.72 -0.10 8.20
C CYS A 237 -14.07 0.27 9.56
N HIS A 238 -14.01 1.54 9.94
CA HIS A 238 -13.42 2.02 11.18
C HIS A 238 -14.27 3.16 11.76
N HIS A 239 -15.12 2.84 12.75
CA HIS A 239 -16.02 3.81 13.38
C HIS A 239 -15.23 4.73 14.34
N ALA A 240 -14.78 5.88 13.85
CA ALA A 240 -14.24 6.92 14.71
C ALA A 240 -15.35 7.46 15.62
N ALA A 241 -15.03 7.70 16.89
CA ALA A 241 -15.99 8.25 17.84
C ALA A 241 -16.46 9.65 17.39
N PRO A 242 -17.71 10.06 17.68
CA PRO A 242 -18.23 11.38 17.30
C PRO A 242 -17.30 12.55 17.67
N ALA A 243 -16.64 12.48 18.82
CA ALA A 243 -15.69 13.50 19.28
C ALA A 243 -14.50 13.71 18.32
N VAL A 244 -14.06 12.66 17.61
CA VAL A 244 -12.94 12.76 16.66
C VAL A 244 -13.35 13.55 15.42
N TYR A 245 -14.60 13.43 14.98
CA TYR A 245 -15.14 14.25 13.89
C TYR A 245 -15.26 15.72 14.28
N PHE A 246 -15.61 16.02 15.53
CA PHE A 246 -15.59 17.41 16.02
C PHE A 246 -14.18 18.00 15.93
N GLU A 247 -13.17 17.25 16.39
CA GLU A 247 -11.77 17.69 16.29
C GLU A 247 -11.30 17.83 14.82
N THR A 248 -11.72 16.92 13.94
CA THR A 248 -11.44 16.99 12.50
C THR A 248 -12.02 18.27 11.89
N VAL A 249 -13.26 18.63 12.22
CA VAL A 249 -13.87 19.89 11.79
C VAL A 249 -13.10 21.08 12.35
N ARG A 250 -12.76 21.06 13.64
CA ARG A 250 -12.03 22.15 14.29
C ARG A 250 -10.69 22.41 13.58
N LEU A 251 -9.92 21.35 13.33
CA LEU A 251 -8.64 21.44 12.61
C LEU A 251 -8.80 22.02 11.20
N LEU A 252 -9.84 21.62 10.46
CA LEU A 252 -10.10 22.12 9.10
C LEU A 252 -10.51 23.60 9.10
N VAL A 253 -11.33 24.02 10.07
CA VAL A 253 -11.72 25.43 10.25
C VAL A 253 -10.51 26.28 10.64
N GLU A 254 -9.71 25.82 11.62
CA GLU A 254 -8.46 26.48 12.03
C GLU A 254 -7.45 26.57 10.87
N ALA A 255 -7.47 25.60 9.95
CA ALA A 255 -6.66 25.61 8.74
C ALA A 255 -7.17 26.57 7.65
N GLY A 256 -8.30 27.25 7.84
CA GLY A 256 -8.85 28.22 6.88
C GLY A 256 -9.44 27.58 5.61
N VAL A 257 -10.09 26.42 5.74
CA VAL A 257 -10.90 25.81 4.65
C VAL A 257 -12.10 26.71 4.34
N ASP A 258 -12.48 26.83 3.06
CA ASP A 258 -13.71 27.52 2.66
C ASP A 258 -14.94 26.68 3.07
N ASP A 259 -15.64 27.14 4.09
CA ASP A 259 -16.82 26.50 4.67
C ASP A 259 -18.14 26.81 3.94
N ASN A 260 -18.11 27.76 2.98
CA ASN A 260 -19.26 28.18 2.19
C ASN A 260 -19.41 27.44 0.86
N MET A 261 -18.44 26.60 0.51
CA MET A 261 -18.54 25.73 -0.67
C MET A 261 -19.82 24.90 -0.61
N ARG A 262 -20.35 24.56 -1.79
CA ARG A 262 -21.57 23.76 -1.94
C ARG A 262 -21.29 22.48 -2.70
N ASP A 263 -21.86 21.38 -2.24
CA ASP A 263 -21.86 20.11 -2.96
C ASP A 263 -22.82 20.12 -4.16
N ASN A 264 -22.96 18.99 -4.85
CA ASN A 264 -23.86 18.88 -6.01
C ASN A 264 -25.35 19.00 -5.66
N ASN A 265 -25.70 18.87 -4.38
CA ASN A 265 -27.06 19.09 -3.85
C ASN A 265 -27.26 20.53 -3.35
N GLY A 266 -26.24 21.39 -3.46
CA GLY A 266 -26.27 22.76 -2.96
C GLY A 266 -26.05 22.88 -1.44
N MET A 267 -25.66 21.81 -0.75
CA MET A 267 -25.46 21.80 0.69
C MET A 267 -24.05 22.26 1.06
N THR A 268 -23.94 23.11 2.10
CA THR A 268 -22.66 23.49 2.73
C THR A 268 -22.32 22.54 3.88
N ALA A 269 -21.11 22.66 4.45
CA ALA A 269 -20.73 21.90 5.64
C ALA A 269 -21.67 22.14 6.82
N LEU A 270 -22.11 23.39 7.03
CA LEU A 270 -23.07 23.77 8.07
C LEU A 270 -24.43 23.07 7.89
N MET A 271 -24.92 22.98 6.65
CA MET A 271 -26.18 22.30 6.33
C MET A 271 -26.08 20.79 6.57
N HIS A 272 -24.93 20.19 6.26
CA HIS A 272 -24.66 18.78 6.59
C HIS A 272 -24.66 18.53 8.09
N ALA A 273 -24.00 19.39 8.90
CA ALA A 273 -24.01 19.30 10.36
C ALA A 273 -25.42 19.42 10.96
N ALA A 274 -26.24 20.34 10.44
CA ALA A 274 -27.64 20.48 10.84
C ALA A 274 -28.46 19.22 10.51
N ARG A 275 -28.29 18.68 9.31
CA ARG A 275 -29.00 17.46 8.84
C ARG A 275 -28.55 16.19 9.57
N SER A 276 -27.29 16.12 9.99
CA SER A 276 -26.75 15.00 10.78
C SER A 276 -27.13 15.10 12.26
N GLY A 277 -27.67 16.23 12.71
CA GLY A 277 -28.02 16.47 14.12
C GLY A 277 -26.80 16.75 15.01
N ARG A 278 -25.64 17.04 14.42
CA ARG A 278 -24.37 17.32 15.12
C ARG A 278 -24.34 18.78 15.58
N THR A 279 -25.02 19.07 16.68
CA THR A 279 -25.14 20.42 17.26
C THR A 279 -23.80 21.02 17.69
N ASP A 280 -22.87 20.17 18.11
CA ASP A 280 -21.48 20.51 18.43
C ASP A 280 -20.74 21.07 17.20
N ILE A 281 -20.77 20.33 16.10
CA ILE A 281 -20.16 20.72 14.82
C ILE A 281 -20.87 21.95 14.24
N PHE A 282 -22.20 21.97 14.28
CA PHE A 282 -22.99 23.11 13.80
C PHE A 282 -22.58 24.41 14.51
N SER A 283 -22.44 24.35 15.83
CA SER A 283 -22.03 25.51 16.63
C SER A 283 -20.59 25.93 16.31
N CYS A 284 -19.68 24.95 16.16
CA CYS A 284 -18.29 25.20 15.77
C CYS A 284 -18.19 25.95 14.43
N LEU A 285 -18.94 25.51 13.42
CA LEU A 285 -18.96 26.15 12.10
C LEU A 285 -19.54 27.56 12.16
N CYS A 286 -20.62 27.79 12.92
CA CYS A 286 -21.18 29.13 13.13
C CYS A 286 -20.17 30.10 13.76
N SER A 287 -19.37 29.63 14.72
CA SER A 287 -18.34 30.47 15.36
C SER A 287 -17.13 30.70 14.45
N GLY A 288 -16.76 29.72 13.63
CA GLY A 288 -15.60 29.77 12.74
C GLY A 288 -15.75 30.81 11.61
N SER A 289 -16.95 30.96 11.04
CA SER A 289 -17.21 31.92 9.95
C SER A 289 -17.08 33.40 10.36
N THR A 290 -16.92 33.71 11.67
CA THR A 290 -16.81 35.08 12.19
C THR A 290 -15.37 35.56 12.42
N ALA A 291 -14.36 34.73 12.13
CA ALA A 291 -12.95 35.04 12.37
C ALA A 291 -12.19 35.65 11.17
N CYS A 292 -12.89 36.04 10.10
CA CYS A 292 -12.32 36.75 8.94
C CYS A 292 -12.71 38.23 8.92
#